data_AF-A0A7C5N954-F1
#
_entry.id   AF-A0A7C5N954-F1
#
_cell.length_a   1.000
_cell.length_b   1.000
_cell.length_c   1.000
_cell.angle_alpha   90.00
_cell.angle_beta   90.00
_cell.angle_gamma   90.00
#
_symmetry.space_group_name_H-M   'P 1'
#
loop_
_entity.id
_entity.type
_entity.pdbx_description
1 polymer ?
#
loop_
_entity_poly.entity_id
_entity_poly.type
_entity_poly.pdbx_seq_one_letter_code
_entity_poly.pdbx_strand_id
1 'polypeptide(L)'
;MENSLRFTTALMVVLPLLVGCAGSYERQTRSSLDARPRPAPRGEDRDSPETPSTRFDGSIDGYVGYAVEHNPELRAQYAEWEASVDGIDAMRALPDPQLRYTLYVRHIETRVGPQRHKFGFTQAFPWPTELTAGAASASLAAQSAERRLDAGTLNVVRRVATAYWRIWLVDRT
;
A
#
# COMPACT_ATOMS: atom_id res chain seq x y z
N MET A 1 20.31 -9.73 -50.69
CA MET A 1 20.81 -9.32 -49.36
C MET A 1 19.80 -8.48 -48.56
N GLU A 2 18.66 -8.05 -49.14
CA GLU A 2 17.64 -7.23 -48.45
C GLU A 2 16.77 -7.96 -47.40
N ASN A 3 16.53 -9.27 -47.53
CA ASN A 3 15.70 -10.00 -46.55
C ASN A 3 16.38 -10.20 -45.18
N SER A 4 17.72 -10.22 -45.14
CA SER A 4 18.49 -10.34 -43.90
C SER A 4 18.38 -9.08 -43.04
N LEU A 5 18.38 -7.90 -43.68
CA LEU A 5 18.25 -6.61 -43.01
C LEU A 5 16.86 -6.41 -42.41
N ARG A 6 15.79 -6.80 -43.12
CA ARG A 6 14.41 -6.64 -42.63
C ARG A 6 14.11 -7.52 -41.42
N PHE A 7 14.62 -8.75 -41.40
CA PHE A 7 14.46 -9.66 -40.26
C PHE A 7 15.22 -9.21 -39.02
N THR A 8 16.43 -8.66 -39.18
CA THR A 8 17.21 -8.15 -38.05
C THR A 8 16.63 -6.86 -37.47
N THR A 9 16.12 -5.94 -38.29
CA THR A 9 15.40 -4.76 -37.78
C THR A 9 14.09 -5.09 -37.08
N ALA A 10 13.33 -6.09 -37.56
CA ALA A 10 12.10 -6.51 -36.90
C ALA A 10 12.37 -7.14 -35.52
N LEU A 11 13.45 -7.91 -35.39
CA LEU A 11 13.84 -8.52 -34.11
C LEU A 11 14.34 -7.49 -33.08
N MET A 12 14.98 -6.40 -33.52
CA MET A 12 15.52 -5.36 -32.64
C MET A 12 14.44 -4.42 -32.06
N VAL A 13 13.28 -4.29 -32.71
CA VAL A 13 12.16 -3.44 -32.26
C VAL A 13 11.15 -4.21 -31.38
N VAL A 14 11.03 -5.53 -31.52
CA VAL A 14 10.07 -6.35 -30.76
C VAL A 14 10.61 -6.80 -29.40
N LEU A 15 11.94 -6.95 -29.27
CA LEU A 15 12.58 -7.45 -28.05
C LEU A 15 12.44 -6.54 -26.79
N PRO A 16 12.35 -5.19 -26.88
CA PRO A 16 12.17 -4.35 -25.70
C PRO A 16 10.75 -4.39 -25.09
N LEU A 17 9.75 -4.96 -25.77
CA LEU A 17 8.34 -4.95 -25.31
C LEU A 17 8.03 -5.99 -24.22
N LEU A 18 8.92 -6.95 -23.95
CA LEU A 18 8.66 -8.08 -23.05
C LEU A 18 9.30 -7.95 -21.65
N VAL A 19 10.05 -6.87 -21.38
CA VAL A 19 10.78 -6.70 -20.11
C VAL A 19 10.13 -5.56 -19.31
N GLY A 20 9.07 -5.84 -18.53
CA GLY A 20 8.43 -4.75 -17.79
C GLY A 20 7.47 -5.05 -16.63
N CYS A 21 7.01 -6.27 -16.41
CA CYS A 21 5.88 -6.48 -15.49
C CYS A 21 6.24 -6.54 -13.99
N ALA A 22 7.47 -6.89 -13.61
CA ALA A 22 7.78 -7.07 -12.18
C ALA A 22 7.79 -5.74 -11.39
N GLY A 23 8.29 -4.66 -12.00
CA GLY A 23 8.31 -3.33 -11.38
C GLY A 23 7.11 -2.45 -11.71
N SER A 24 6.15 -2.93 -12.51
CA SER A 24 4.97 -2.13 -12.86
C SER A 24 3.95 -2.09 -11.72
N TYR A 25 3.75 -3.20 -11.00
CA TYR A 25 2.76 -3.29 -9.92
C TYR A 25 3.11 -2.39 -8.74
N GLU A 26 4.35 -2.43 -8.26
CA GLU A 26 4.83 -1.57 -7.18
C GLU A 26 4.65 -0.09 -7.54
N ARG A 27 5.06 0.31 -8.76
CA ARG A 27 4.91 1.68 -9.24
C ARG A 27 3.45 2.10 -9.37
N GLN A 28 2.59 1.22 -9.84
CA GLN A 28 1.17 1.49 -10.02
C GLN A 28 0.48 1.72 -8.67
N THR A 29 0.72 0.85 -7.67
CA THR A 29 0.06 0.98 -6.36
C THR A 29 0.56 2.20 -5.60
N ARG A 30 1.85 2.56 -5.74
CA ARG A 30 2.38 3.80 -5.17
C ARG A 30 1.80 5.04 -5.83
N SER A 31 1.76 5.07 -7.16
CA SER A 31 1.20 6.22 -7.88
C SER A 31 -0.29 6.40 -7.57
N SER A 32 -1.04 5.32 -7.37
CA SER A 32 -2.44 5.42 -6.95
C SER A 32 -2.60 5.87 -5.49
N LEU A 33 -1.70 5.48 -4.58
CA LEU A 33 -1.66 5.98 -3.21
C LEU A 33 -1.37 7.49 -3.18
N ASP A 34 -0.36 7.95 -3.93
CA ASP A 34 -0.01 9.36 -4.04
C ASP A 34 -1.12 10.21 -4.68
N ALA A 35 -1.87 9.63 -5.63
CA ALA A 35 -2.97 10.32 -6.32
C ALA A 35 -4.25 10.43 -5.48
N ARG A 36 -4.43 9.61 -4.44
CA ARG A 36 -5.65 9.60 -3.60
C ARG A 36 -5.47 10.42 -2.34
N PRO A 37 -6.39 11.36 -2.05
CA PRO A 37 -6.40 12.07 -0.78
C PRO A 37 -6.50 11.10 0.40
N ARG A 38 -5.70 11.34 1.45
CA ARG A 38 -5.79 10.59 2.70
C ARG A 38 -7.09 10.94 3.41
N PRO A 39 -7.89 9.96 3.86
CA PRO A 39 -9.08 10.24 4.64
C PRO A 39 -8.71 10.89 5.98
N ALA A 40 -9.52 11.85 6.42
CA ALA A 40 -9.28 12.55 7.67
C ALA A 40 -9.23 11.60 8.88
N PRO A 41 -8.35 11.85 9.86
CA PRO A 41 -8.26 11.06 11.08
C PRO A 41 -9.56 11.15 11.87
N ARG A 42 -9.93 10.04 12.53
CA ARG A 42 -11.17 9.96 13.31
C ARG A 42 -11.06 10.85 14.55
N GLY A 43 -11.70 12.02 14.52
CA GLY A 43 -11.83 12.89 15.69
C GLY A 43 -11.61 14.38 15.45
N GLU A 44 -11.03 14.79 14.32
CA GLU A 44 -10.92 16.22 13.95
C GLU A 44 -12.28 16.87 13.65
N ASP A 45 -13.28 16.04 13.37
CA ASP A 45 -14.67 16.44 13.09
C ASP A 45 -15.41 16.96 14.34
N ARG A 46 -14.88 16.76 15.56
CA ARG A 46 -15.59 17.12 16.81
C ARG A 46 -15.40 18.57 17.25
N ASP A 47 -14.26 19.18 16.92
CA ASP A 47 -13.92 20.55 17.32
C ASP A 47 -13.84 21.53 16.13
N SER A 48 -14.04 21.04 14.90
CA SER A 48 -14.21 21.91 13.75
C SER A 48 -15.60 22.56 13.80
N PRO A 49 -15.73 23.90 13.74
CA PRO A 49 -17.04 24.54 13.66
C PRO A 49 -17.76 23.94 12.47
N GLU A 50 -18.94 23.32 12.69
CA GLU A 50 -19.77 22.67 11.67
C GLU A 50 -19.53 23.30 10.31
N THR A 51 -18.74 22.64 9.46
CA THR A 51 -18.52 23.13 8.11
C THR A 51 -19.91 23.20 7.48
N PRO A 52 -20.39 24.37 7.01
CA PRO A 52 -21.78 24.53 6.59
C PRO A 52 -22.11 23.84 5.24
N SER A 53 -21.42 22.75 4.89
CA SER A 53 -21.31 22.26 3.52
C SER A 53 -22.13 21.01 3.18
N THR A 54 -22.78 20.31 4.11
CA THR A 54 -23.67 19.19 3.72
C THR A 54 -25.12 19.62 3.72
N ARG A 55 -25.46 20.67 2.96
CA ARG A 55 -26.85 20.84 2.53
C ARG A 55 -27.11 19.78 1.46
N PHE A 56 -27.79 18.70 1.82
CA PHE A 56 -28.33 17.77 0.83
C PHE A 56 -29.37 18.53 0.00
N ASP A 57 -29.08 18.76 -1.27
CA ASP A 57 -29.92 19.47 -2.23
C ASP A 57 -31.00 18.55 -2.87
N GLY A 58 -31.10 17.32 -2.38
CA GLY A 58 -31.93 16.28 -2.94
C GLY A 58 -31.28 15.52 -4.10
N SER A 59 -30.09 15.93 -4.57
CA SER A 59 -29.34 15.18 -5.58
C SER A 59 -28.70 13.93 -4.99
N ILE A 60 -28.58 12.87 -5.80
CA ILE A 60 -27.89 11.63 -5.41
C ILE A 60 -26.39 11.87 -5.14
N ASP A 61 -25.77 12.81 -5.85
CA ASP A 61 -24.33 13.05 -5.79
C ASP A 61 -23.89 13.52 -4.39
N GLY A 62 -24.68 14.39 -3.76
CA GLY A 62 -24.43 14.83 -2.39
C GLY A 62 -24.47 13.68 -1.37
N TYR A 63 -25.44 12.78 -1.51
CA TYR A 63 -25.54 11.59 -0.64
C TYR A 63 -24.40 10.60 -0.88
N VAL A 64 -24.00 10.40 -2.14
CA VAL A 64 -22.88 9.51 -2.48
C VAL A 64 -21.57 10.07 -1.96
N GLY A 65 -21.28 11.35 -2.17
CA GLY A 65 -20.06 12.00 -1.67
C GLY A 65 -19.96 11.88 -0.15
N TYR A 66 -21.04 12.23 0.57
CA TYR A 66 -21.09 12.09 2.03
C TYR A 66 -20.85 10.64 2.48
N ALA A 67 -21.52 9.67 1.85
CA ALA A 67 -21.40 8.27 2.21
C ALA A 67 -19.99 7.71 1.96
N VAL A 68 -19.32 8.10 0.88
CA VAL A 68 -17.94 7.64 0.60
C VAL A 68 -16.95 8.22 1.62
N GLU A 69 -17.09 9.50 1.97
CA GLU A 69 -16.19 10.19 2.91
C GLU A 69 -16.36 9.71 4.37
N HIS A 70 -17.60 9.45 4.78
CA HIS A 70 -17.92 9.15 6.18
C HIS A 70 -18.03 7.65 6.49
N ASN A 71 -17.81 6.76 5.51
CA ASN A 71 -17.94 5.32 5.76
C ASN A 71 -16.71 4.75 6.50
N PRO A 72 -16.86 4.19 7.71
CA PRO A 72 -15.75 3.61 8.48
C PRO A 72 -15.15 2.36 7.83
N GLU A 73 -15.92 1.61 7.05
CA GLU A 73 -15.46 0.42 6.32
C GLU A 73 -14.47 0.81 5.22
N LEU A 74 -14.79 1.86 4.43
CA LEU A 74 -13.88 2.37 3.40
C LEU A 74 -12.60 2.95 3.99
N ARG A 75 -12.72 3.64 5.13
CA ARG A 75 -11.55 4.16 5.85
C ARG A 75 -10.62 3.05 6.34
N ALA A 76 -11.20 1.96 6.87
CA ALA A 76 -10.43 0.79 7.28
C ALA A 76 -9.74 0.11 6.09
N GLN A 77 -10.45 -0.05 4.96
CA GLN A 77 -9.88 -0.61 3.73
C GLN A 77 -8.77 0.27 3.15
N TYR A 78 -8.91 1.60 3.22
CA TYR A 78 -7.85 2.54 2.81
C TYR A 78 -6.61 2.37 3.69
N ALA A 79 -6.77 2.32 5.01
CA ALA A 79 -5.65 2.12 5.92
C ALA A 79 -4.96 0.75 5.73
N GLU A 80 -5.73 -0.31 5.46
CA GLU A 80 -5.18 -1.63 5.13
C GLU A 80 -4.36 -1.58 3.82
N TRP A 81 -4.89 -0.91 2.80
CA TRP A 81 -4.19 -0.70 1.54
C TRP A 81 -2.91 0.12 1.72
N GLU A 82 -2.98 1.25 2.42
CA GLU A 82 -1.80 2.07 2.71
C GLU A 82 -0.71 1.26 3.45
N ALA A 83 -1.08 0.56 4.52
CA ALA A 83 -0.15 -0.29 5.27
C ALA A 83 0.46 -1.41 4.40
N SER A 84 -0.30 -1.93 3.43
CA SER A 84 0.20 -2.93 2.50
C SER A 84 1.23 -2.35 1.51
N VAL A 85 1.12 -1.07 1.13
CA VAL A 85 2.13 -0.38 0.31
C VAL A 85 3.41 -0.17 1.11
N ASP A 86 3.30 0.30 2.36
CA ASP A 86 4.44 0.47 3.26
C ASP A 86 5.16 -0.87 3.54
N GLY A 87 4.40 -1.96 3.60
CA GLY A 87 4.92 -3.33 3.75
C GLY A 87 5.83 -3.78 2.60
N ILE A 88 5.75 -3.17 1.41
CA ILE A 88 6.65 -3.48 0.29
C ILE A 88 8.09 -3.10 0.64
N ASP A 89 8.29 -1.93 1.25
CA ASP A 89 9.62 -1.46 1.63
C ASP A 89 10.22 -2.29 2.76
N ALA A 90 9.40 -2.72 3.71
CA ALA A 90 9.82 -3.63 4.77
C ALA A 90 10.35 -4.97 4.20
N MET A 91 9.75 -5.50 3.12
CA MET A 91 10.21 -6.73 2.49
C MET A 91 11.47 -6.56 1.63
N ARG A 92 11.75 -5.34 1.15
CA ARG A 92 12.98 -5.00 0.42
C ARG A 92 14.14 -4.66 1.37
N ALA A 93 13.84 -4.26 2.60
CA ALA A 93 14.84 -3.89 3.59
C ALA A 93 15.71 -5.09 4.01
N LEU A 94 16.97 -4.80 4.36
CA LEU A 94 17.81 -5.81 4.99
C LEU A 94 17.27 -6.14 6.39
N PRO A 95 17.42 -7.39 6.87
CA PRO A 95 17.07 -7.75 8.23
C PRO A 95 17.77 -6.86 9.26
N ASP A 96 17.06 -6.53 10.33
CA ASP A 96 17.55 -5.63 11.36
C ASP A 96 18.89 -6.10 11.98
N PRO A 97 19.84 -5.18 12.21
CA PRO A 97 21.09 -5.52 12.86
C PRO A 97 20.88 -5.83 14.34
N GLN A 98 21.50 -6.90 14.82
CA GLN A 98 21.47 -7.31 16.22
C GLN A 98 22.70 -6.79 16.96
N LEU A 99 22.46 -5.91 17.93
CA LEU A 99 23.46 -5.49 18.92
C LEU A 99 23.33 -6.35 20.18
N ARG A 100 24.40 -7.04 20.57
CA ARG A 100 24.46 -7.85 21.78
C ARG A 100 25.42 -7.25 22.78
N TYR A 101 24.95 -7.03 23.99
CA TYR A 101 25.78 -6.69 25.13
C TYR A 101 25.84 -7.86 26.11
N THR A 102 27.03 -8.16 26.61
CA THR A 102 27.25 -9.26 27.55
C THR A 102 28.12 -8.78 28.70
N LEU A 103 27.66 -8.95 29.94
CA LEU A 103 28.39 -8.68 31.17
C LEU A 103 28.87 -10.00 31.79
N TYR A 104 30.15 -10.07 32.15
CA TYR A 104 30.72 -11.26 32.77
C TYR A 104 30.74 -11.11 34.29
N VAL A 105 29.94 -11.93 34.99
CA VAL A 105 29.86 -11.92 36.47
C VAL A 105 31.18 -12.38 37.11
N ARG A 106 31.85 -13.36 36.49
CA ARG A 106 33.20 -13.77 36.85
C ARG A 106 34.11 -13.51 35.65
N HIS A 107 35.19 -12.78 35.89
CA HIS A 107 36.18 -12.42 34.89
C HIS A 107 36.77 -13.69 34.28
N ILE A 108 36.80 -13.76 32.96
CA ILE A 108 37.49 -14.83 32.24
C ILE A 108 38.91 -14.33 32.02
N GLU A 109 39.91 -15.01 32.58
CA GLU A 109 41.32 -14.75 32.29
C GLU A 109 41.57 -15.10 30.82
N THR A 110 41.72 -14.08 29.98
CA THR A 110 42.20 -14.26 28.61
C THR A 110 43.69 -13.90 28.56
N ARG A 111 44.41 -14.32 27.51
CA ARG A 111 45.83 -13.95 27.32
C ARG A 111 46.05 -12.42 27.28
N VAL A 112 45.00 -11.64 27.05
CA VAL A 112 44.98 -10.18 27.04
C VAL A 112 44.36 -9.55 28.30
N GLY A 113 44.15 -10.33 29.37
CA GLY A 113 43.62 -9.87 30.66
C GLY A 113 42.13 -10.22 30.89
N PRO A 114 41.57 -9.78 32.03
CA PRO A 114 40.20 -10.10 32.42
C PRO A 114 39.16 -9.36 31.55
N GLN A 115 38.31 -10.10 30.84
CA GLN A 115 37.23 -9.52 30.05
C GLN A 115 35.98 -9.29 30.93
N ARG A 116 35.56 -8.02 31.10
CA ARG A 116 34.43 -7.61 31.97
C ARG A 116 33.10 -7.52 31.23
N HIS A 117 33.16 -7.13 29.97
CA HIS A 117 32.02 -7.02 29.08
C HIS A 117 32.41 -7.33 27.65
N LYS A 118 31.41 -7.62 26.82
CA LYS A 118 31.55 -7.85 25.39
C LYS A 118 30.41 -7.16 24.65
N PHE A 119 30.77 -6.52 23.53
CA PHE A 119 29.82 -6.05 22.53
C PHE A 119 29.91 -6.96 21.32
N GLY A 120 28.77 -7.30 20.73
CA GLY A 120 28.67 -8.04 19.48
C GLY A 120 27.71 -7.34 18.54
N PHE A 121 28.07 -7.24 17.27
CA PHE A 121 27.21 -6.71 16.21
C PHE A 121 27.04 -7.81 15.15
N THR A 122 25.82 -8.04 14.67
CA THR A 122 25.55 -9.06 13.65
C THR A 122 24.43 -8.60 12.74
N GLN A 123 24.63 -8.70 11.42
CA GLN A 123 23.63 -8.36 10.40
C GLN A 123 23.64 -9.45 9.33
N ALA A 124 22.45 -9.88 8.92
CA ALA A 124 22.29 -10.82 7.81
C ALA A 124 22.30 -10.08 6.47
N PHE A 125 22.94 -10.69 5.46
CA PHE A 125 22.98 -10.20 4.08
C PHE A 125 22.35 -11.26 3.16
N PRO A 126 21.02 -11.25 2.99
CA PRO A 126 20.34 -12.17 2.07
C PRO A 126 20.71 -11.86 0.62
N TRP A 127 20.57 -12.85 -0.25
CA TRP A 127 20.79 -12.66 -1.68
C TRP A 127 19.73 -11.72 -2.27
N PRO A 128 20.09 -10.80 -3.19
CA PRO A 128 19.15 -9.81 -3.72
C PRO A 128 17.89 -10.41 -4.34
N THR A 129 17.97 -11.60 -4.92
CA THR A 129 16.83 -12.32 -5.52
C THR A 129 15.73 -12.64 -4.51
N GLU A 130 16.09 -12.94 -3.26
CA GLU A 130 15.11 -13.23 -2.20
C GLU A 130 14.34 -11.97 -1.80
N LEU A 131 15.04 -10.84 -1.64
CA LEU A 131 14.44 -9.54 -1.33
C LEU A 131 13.53 -9.06 -2.48
N THR A 132 13.93 -9.26 -3.74
CA THR A 132 13.09 -8.87 -4.89
C THR A 132 11.85 -9.76 -5.02
N ALA A 133 11.96 -11.06 -4.74
CA ALA A 133 10.81 -11.96 -4.71
C ALA A 133 9.83 -11.59 -3.58
N GLY A 134 10.35 -11.28 -2.38
CA GLY A 134 9.55 -10.78 -1.26
C GLY A 134 8.79 -9.50 -1.61
N ALA A 135 9.49 -8.48 -2.13
CA ALA A 135 8.89 -7.22 -2.56
C ALA A 135 7.85 -7.41 -3.67
N ALA A 136 8.09 -8.31 -4.63
CA ALA A 136 7.12 -8.62 -5.69
C ALA A 136 5.83 -9.23 -5.14
N SER A 137 5.94 -10.16 -4.18
CA SER A 137 4.77 -10.74 -3.51
C SER A 137 3.97 -9.68 -2.72
N ALA A 138 4.66 -8.80 -2.00
CA ALA A 138 4.05 -7.71 -1.25
C ALA A 138 3.36 -6.70 -2.18
N SER A 139 3.95 -6.42 -3.34
CA SER A 139 3.35 -5.53 -4.36
C SER A 139 2.02 -6.07 -4.90
N LEU A 140 1.92 -7.38 -5.11
CA LEU A 140 0.67 -8.03 -5.51
C LEU A 140 -0.39 -8.01 -4.39
N ALA A 141 0.04 -8.21 -3.14
CA ALA A 141 -0.86 -8.08 -1.99
C ALA A 141 -1.40 -6.65 -1.87
N ALA A 142 -0.55 -5.64 -2.08
CA ALA A 142 -0.95 -4.24 -2.04
C ALA A 142 -1.93 -3.88 -3.16
N GLN A 143 -1.70 -4.38 -4.38
CA GLN A 143 -2.67 -4.25 -5.46
C GLN A 143 -4.00 -4.95 -5.11
N SER A 144 -3.97 -6.12 -4.48
CA SER A 144 -5.21 -6.79 -4.06
C SER A 144 -6.00 -5.95 -3.04
N ALA A 145 -5.32 -5.32 -2.08
CA ALA A 145 -5.93 -4.43 -1.11
C ALA A 145 -6.55 -3.19 -1.79
N GLU A 146 -5.87 -2.60 -2.77
CA GLU A 146 -6.40 -1.51 -3.59
C GLU A 146 -7.72 -1.91 -4.28
N ARG A 147 -7.75 -3.08 -4.93
CA ARG A 147 -8.98 -3.57 -5.60
C ARG A 147 -10.11 -3.85 -4.62
N ARG A 148 -9.78 -4.24 -3.39
CA ARG A 148 -10.79 -4.41 -2.33
C ARG A 148 -11.42 -3.07 -1.95
N LEU A 149 -10.61 -2.02 -1.80
CA LEU A 149 -11.09 -0.66 -1.54
C LEU A 149 -11.98 -0.14 -2.68
N ASP A 150 -11.57 -0.37 -3.93
CA ASP A 150 -12.36 0.03 -5.11
C ASP A 150 -13.72 -0.67 -5.14
N ALA A 151 -13.72 -1.99 -4.90
CA ALA A 151 -14.94 -2.78 -4.82
C ALA A 151 -15.85 -2.33 -3.65
N GLY A 152 -15.25 -2.01 -2.49
CA GLY A 152 -15.95 -1.44 -1.35
C GLY A 152 -16.64 -0.13 -1.71
N THR A 153 -15.90 0.77 -2.38
CA THR A 153 -16.42 2.08 -2.81
C THR A 153 -17.61 1.93 -3.75
N LEU A 154 -17.49 1.06 -4.77
CA LEU A 154 -18.60 0.75 -5.68
C LEU A 154 -19.81 0.16 -4.96
N ASN A 155 -19.60 -0.68 -3.93
CA ASN A 155 -20.69 -1.23 -3.14
C ASN A 155 -21.43 -0.15 -2.36
N VAL A 156 -20.71 0.80 -1.76
CA VAL A 156 -21.29 1.95 -1.05
C VAL A 156 -22.12 2.81 -1.99
N VAL A 157 -21.56 3.18 -3.15
CA VAL A 157 -22.27 3.93 -4.19
C VAL A 157 -23.56 3.22 -4.60
N ARG A 158 -23.48 1.91 -4.88
CA ARG A 158 -24.64 1.09 -5.25
C ARG A 158 -25.70 1.05 -4.16
N ARG A 159 -25.31 0.91 -2.88
CA ARG A 159 -26.24 0.88 -1.74
C ARG A 159 -26.98 2.21 -1.59
N VAL A 160 -26.27 3.33 -1.69
CA VAL A 160 -26.86 4.68 -1.64
C VAL A 160 -27.83 4.87 -2.80
N ALA A 161 -27.41 4.56 -4.02
CA ALA A 161 -28.26 4.69 -5.21
C ALA A 161 -29.54 3.85 -5.09
N THR A 162 -29.42 2.60 -4.63
CA THR A 162 -30.59 1.72 -4.45
C THR A 162 -31.57 2.29 -3.42
N ALA A 163 -31.06 2.79 -2.29
CA ALA A 163 -31.90 3.39 -1.25
C ALA A 163 -32.57 4.67 -1.74
N TYR A 164 -31.83 5.54 -2.44
CA TYR A 164 -32.33 6.78 -3.01
C TYR A 164 -33.49 6.53 -3.98
N TRP A 165 -33.28 5.67 -4.98
CA TRP A 165 -34.32 5.37 -5.98
C TRP A 165 -35.54 4.67 -5.38
N ARG A 166 -35.35 3.87 -4.33
CA ARG A 166 -36.45 3.24 -3.59
C ARG A 166 -37.32 4.28 -2.89
N ILE A 167 -36.72 5.26 -2.21
CA ILE A 167 -37.46 6.33 -1.54
C ILE A 167 -38.18 7.20 -2.55
N TRP A 168 -37.48 7.59 -3.63
CA TRP A 168 -38.05 8.38 -4.72
C TRP A 168 -39.29 7.72 -5.34
N LEU A 169 -39.27 6.39 -5.50
CA LEU A 169 -40.40 5.66 -6.06
C LEU A 169 -41.63 5.69 -5.13
N VAL A 170 -41.43 5.57 -3.82
CA VAL A 170 -42.51 5.60 -2.82
C VAL A 170 -43.13 6.99 -2.70
N ASP A 171 -42.33 8.04 -2.80
CA ASP A 171 -42.83 9.42 -2.75
C ASP A 171 -43.75 9.77 -3.95
N ARG A 172 -43.56 9.07 -5.09
CA ARG A 172 -44.30 9.34 -6.32
C ARG A 172 -45.63 8.58 -6.43
N THR A 173 -45.88 7.59 -5.57
CA THR A 173 -47.13 6.79 -5.54
C THR A 173 -48.11 7.35 -4.53
#